data_AF-A0A7V3RYF5-F1
#
_entry.id   AF-A0A7V3RYF5-F1
#
_cell.length_a   1.000
_cell.length_b   1.000
_cell.length_c   1.000
_cell.angle_alpha   90.00
_cell.angle_beta   90.00
_cell.angle_gamma   90.00
#
_symmetry.space_group_name_H-M   'P 1'
#
loop_
_entity.id
_entity.type
_entity.pdbx_description
1 polymer ?
#
loop_
_entity_poly.entity_id
_entity_poly.type
_entity_poly.pdbx_seq_one_letter_code
_entity_poly.pdbx_strand_id
1 'polypeptide(L)'
;YAQEIINFARDIDCKLILEPGRVLVGNAGVLLLKVIHLKQGSAKNFVIADGGMNDLIRPALYGAHHEVWTVKEKPLKKGYVADLVGPICESTDFLARNRPFPELNPGEYLAVMSAGAYGFVMANNYNSQPLPAEVLVSGSSFHVIRERESFRHLIRGEKIPRFLQKAPR
;
A
#
# COMPACT_ATOMS: atom_id res chain seq x y z
N TYR A 1 -19.41 -21.69 -1.03
CA TYR A 1 -18.73 -21.82 0.29
C TYR A 1 -19.75 -21.84 1.44
N ALA A 2 -20.55 -20.78 1.64
CA ALA A 2 -21.56 -20.77 2.70
C ALA A 2 -22.56 -21.94 2.61
N GLN A 3 -23.05 -22.26 1.40
CA GLN A 3 -23.97 -23.38 1.18
C GLN A 3 -23.37 -24.74 1.59
N GLU A 4 -22.08 -24.96 1.34
CA GLU A 4 -21.39 -26.20 1.71
C GLU A 4 -21.27 -26.34 3.23
N ILE A 5 -20.91 -25.25 3.92
CA ILE A 5 -20.86 -25.22 5.39
C ILE A 5 -22.24 -25.52 5.98
N ILE A 6 -23.29 -24.90 5.43
CA ILE A 6 -24.68 -25.13 5.86
C ILE A 6 -25.07 -26.59 5.63
N ASN A 7 -24.77 -27.16 4.47
CA ASN A 7 -25.10 -28.54 4.15
C ASN A 7 -24.40 -29.53 5.10
N PHE A 8 -23.14 -29.29 5.44
CA PHE A 8 -22.38 -30.13 6.37
C PHE A 8 -22.87 -30.00 7.82
N ALA A 9 -23.16 -28.78 8.26
CA ALA A 9 -23.48 -28.51 9.66
C ALA A 9 -24.97 -28.63 10.01
N ARG A 10 -25.87 -28.79 9.02
CA ARG A 10 -27.34 -28.73 9.22
C ARG A 10 -27.86 -29.67 10.29
N ASP A 11 -27.31 -30.89 10.34
CA ASP A 11 -27.77 -31.95 11.22
C ASP A 11 -26.88 -32.11 12.47
N ILE A 12 -25.98 -31.16 12.71
CA ILE A 12 -25.07 -31.15 13.87
C ILE A 12 -25.54 -30.07 14.85
N ASP A 13 -25.90 -30.45 16.07
CA ASP A 13 -26.21 -29.51 17.15
C ASP A 13 -24.91 -28.90 17.70
N CYS A 14 -24.41 -27.88 17.00
CA CYS A 14 -23.19 -27.17 17.37
C CYS A 14 -23.29 -25.67 17.15
N LYS A 15 -22.43 -24.92 17.85
CA LYS A 15 -22.21 -23.50 17.61
C LYS A 15 -21.14 -23.32 16.55
N LEU A 16 -21.52 -22.77 15.39
CA LEU A 16 -20.55 -22.42 14.35
C LEU A 16 -19.84 -21.09 14.70
N ILE A 17 -18.50 -21.11 14.65
CA ILE A 17 -17.64 -19.93 14.80
C ILE A 17 -16.83 -19.79 13.52
N LEU A 18 -16.82 -18.59 12.94
CA LEU A 18 -16.06 -18.26 11.74
C LEU A 18 -15.07 -17.14 12.04
N GLU A 19 -13.88 -17.20 11.45
CA GLU A 19 -12.81 -16.22 11.66
C GLU A 19 -12.45 -15.49 10.35
N PRO A 20 -13.41 -14.79 9.71
CA PRO A 20 -13.15 -14.13 8.44
C PRO A 20 -12.25 -12.90 8.62
N GLY A 21 -11.06 -12.93 8.03
CA GLY A 21 -10.17 -11.76 7.91
C GLY A 21 -10.32 -11.06 6.57
N ARG A 22 -9.57 -11.53 5.56
CA ARG A 22 -9.45 -10.90 4.23
C ARG A 22 -10.80 -10.60 3.57
N VAL A 23 -11.79 -11.48 3.72
CA VAL A 23 -13.10 -11.31 3.07
C VAL A 23 -13.87 -10.10 3.62
N LEU A 24 -13.64 -9.71 4.87
CA LEU A 24 -14.28 -8.53 5.46
C LEU A 24 -13.62 -7.22 5.01
N VAL A 25 -12.29 -7.18 5.02
CA VAL A 25 -11.56 -5.89 4.93
C VAL A 25 -10.66 -5.76 3.71
N GLY A 26 -10.39 -6.85 2.97
CA GLY A 26 -9.43 -6.86 1.86
C GLY A 26 -9.73 -5.81 0.79
N ASN A 27 -10.96 -5.80 0.28
CA ASN A 27 -11.41 -4.85 -0.74
C ASN A 27 -11.92 -3.52 -0.17
N ALA A 28 -12.03 -3.39 1.15
CA ALA A 28 -12.47 -2.15 1.79
C ALA A 28 -11.36 -1.09 1.86
N GLY A 29 -10.10 -1.49 1.70
CA GLY A 29 -8.94 -0.59 1.71
C GLY A 29 -8.25 -0.50 0.37
N VAL A 30 -7.76 0.71 0.06
CA VAL A 30 -6.88 1.01 -1.09
C VAL A 30 -5.68 1.81 -0.58
N LEU A 31 -4.52 1.63 -1.21
CA LEU A 31 -3.34 2.47 -0.95
C LEU A 31 -3.29 3.56 -2.01
N LEU A 32 -3.39 4.82 -1.58
CA LEU A 32 -3.26 5.98 -2.46
C LEU A 32 -1.81 6.44 -2.52
N LEU A 33 -1.33 6.67 -3.74
CA LEU A 33 0.05 7.06 -4.01
C LEU A 33 0.08 8.22 -4.98
N LYS A 34 1.07 9.10 -4.81
CA LYS A 34 1.37 10.19 -5.74
C LYS A 34 2.49 9.77 -6.69
N VAL A 35 2.30 9.99 -7.98
CA VAL A 35 3.36 9.84 -8.98
C VAL A 35 4.41 10.94 -8.75
N ILE A 36 5.65 10.54 -8.47
CA ILE A 36 6.78 11.45 -8.32
C ILE A 36 7.45 11.68 -9.68
N HIS A 37 7.71 10.60 -10.41
CA HIS A 37 8.51 10.67 -11.62
C HIS A 37 8.15 9.56 -12.60
N LEU A 38 8.34 9.83 -13.89
CA LEU A 38 8.15 8.87 -14.96
C LEU A 38 9.48 8.66 -15.65
N LYS A 39 10.00 7.44 -15.56
CA LYS A 39 11.27 7.07 -16.19
C LYS A 39 10.98 6.24 -17.43
N GLN A 40 11.27 6.81 -18.59
CA GLN A 40 11.24 6.09 -19.86
C GLN A 40 12.61 5.47 -20.11
N GLY A 41 12.68 4.14 -20.07
CA GLY A 41 13.89 3.38 -20.37
C GLY A 41 13.81 2.76 -21.75
N SER A 42 14.97 2.36 -22.29
CA SER A 42 15.04 1.67 -23.59
C SER A 42 14.35 0.30 -23.58
N ALA A 43 14.39 -0.41 -22.45
CA ALA A 43 13.77 -1.74 -22.30
C ALA A 43 12.49 -1.72 -21.47
N LYS A 44 12.34 -0.78 -20.54
CA LYS A 44 11.23 -0.75 -19.59
C LYS A 44 10.93 0.66 -19.11
N ASN A 45 9.64 0.96 -18.92
CA ASN A 45 9.16 2.19 -18.33
C ASN A 45 8.83 1.98 -16.86
N PHE A 46 9.04 3.02 -16.05
CA PHE A 46 8.72 3.03 -14.63
C PHE A 46 7.89 4.24 -14.26
N VAL A 47 6.80 3.98 -13.53
CA VAL A 47 6.04 4.97 -12.79
C VAL A 47 6.55 4.92 -11.36
N ILE A 48 7.28 5.97 -10.94
CA ILE A 48 7.86 6.06 -9.60
C ILE A 48 6.89 6.82 -8.71
N ALA A 49 6.42 6.17 -7.65
CA ALA A 49 5.48 6.72 -6.69
C ALA A 49 6.15 7.09 -5.35
N ASP A 50 5.41 7.80 -4.49
CA ASP A 50 5.87 8.25 -3.17
C ASP A 50 5.73 7.24 -2.04
N GLY A 51 5.28 6.03 -2.36
CA GLY A 51 5.18 4.90 -1.44
C GLY A 51 5.49 3.59 -2.15
N GLY A 52 5.87 2.58 -1.36
CA GLY A 52 6.46 1.35 -1.88
C GLY A 52 6.18 0.12 -1.01
N MET A 53 7.09 -0.84 -1.05
CA MET A 53 7.02 -2.11 -0.34
C MET A 53 6.99 -1.93 1.19
N ASN A 54 7.50 -0.82 1.70
CA ASN A 54 7.42 -0.47 3.12
C ASN A 54 5.97 -0.14 3.54
N ASP A 55 5.11 0.31 2.61
CA ASP A 55 3.69 0.61 2.85
C ASP A 55 2.78 -0.58 2.52
N LEU A 56 3.10 -1.30 1.43
CA LEU A 56 2.41 -2.50 0.99
C LEU A 56 3.40 -3.55 0.48
N ILE A 57 3.85 -4.42 1.38
CA ILE A 57 4.91 -5.40 1.08
C ILE A 57 4.43 -6.59 0.23
N ARG A 58 3.11 -6.80 0.10
CA ARG A 58 2.55 -8.03 -0.49
C ARG A 58 3.05 -8.34 -1.92
N PRO A 59 3.16 -7.37 -2.85
CA PRO A 59 3.69 -7.65 -4.18
C PRO A 59 5.17 -8.07 -4.13
N ALA A 60 5.98 -7.40 -3.32
CA ALA A 60 7.40 -7.71 -3.14
C ALA A 60 7.62 -9.08 -2.47
N LEU A 61 6.83 -9.39 -1.43
CA LEU A 61 6.99 -10.59 -0.60
C LEU A 61 6.36 -11.85 -1.22
N TYR A 62 5.19 -11.71 -1.83
CA TYR A 62 4.39 -12.85 -2.31
C TYR A 62 4.22 -12.88 -3.83
N GLY A 63 4.72 -11.88 -4.57
CA GLY A 63 4.34 -11.70 -5.96
C GLY A 63 2.84 -11.40 -6.14
N ALA A 64 2.17 -10.94 -5.08
CA ALA A 64 0.72 -10.75 -5.08
C ALA A 64 0.30 -9.70 -6.11
N HIS A 65 -0.75 -10.02 -6.87
CA HIS A 65 -1.42 -9.05 -7.74
C HIS A 65 -2.27 -8.11 -6.88
N HIS A 66 -2.10 -6.82 -7.10
CA HIS A 66 -3.06 -5.78 -6.74
C HIS A 66 -3.37 -4.98 -7.99
N GLU A 67 -4.65 -4.65 -8.20
CA GLU A 67 -5.01 -3.85 -9.35
C GLU A 67 -4.69 -2.37 -9.13
N VAL A 68 -4.32 -1.63 -10.17
CA VAL A 68 -3.90 -0.23 -10.03
C VAL A 68 -4.74 0.67 -10.92
N TRP A 69 -5.40 1.65 -10.31
CA TRP A 69 -6.31 2.57 -10.99
C TRP A 69 -5.81 4.01 -10.87
N THR A 70 -6.12 4.84 -11.86
CA THR A 70 -5.96 6.29 -11.72
C THR A 70 -7.10 6.85 -10.88
N VAL A 71 -6.79 7.75 -9.94
CA VAL A 71 -7.83 8.37 -9.10
C VAL A 71 -8.75 9.28 -9.94
N LYS A 72 -8.17 9.97 -10.92
CA LYS A 72 -8.93 10.69 -11.95
C LYS A 72 -9.02 9.81 -13.18
N GLU A 73 -10.24 9.43 -13.54
CA GLU A 73 -10.48 8.56 -14.68
C GLU A 73 -9.90 9.12 -15.97
N LYS A 74 -9.18 8.28 -16.71
CA LYS A 74 -8.53 8.62 -17.98
C LYS A 74 -8.64 7.46 -18.96
N PRO A 75 -8.88 7.74 -20.25
CA PRO A 75 -8.94 6.69 -21.27
C PRO A 75 -7.54 6.09 -21.52
N LEU A 76 -7.48 4.76 -21.61
CA LEU A 76 -6.25 4.01 -21.94
C LEU A 76 -5.77 4.20 -23.39
N LYS A 77 -6.56 4.86 -24.26
CA LYS A 77 -6.23 5.04 -25.69
C LYS A 77 -4.91 5.78 -25.96
N LYS A 78 -4.35 6.48 -24.97
CA LYS A 78 -3.05 7.16 -25.01
C LYS A 78 -2.04 6.55 -24.02
N GLY A 79 -2.22 5.29 -23.66
CA GLY A 79 -1.46 4.64 -22.60
C GLY A 79 -0.10 4.06 -23.02
N TYR A 80 0.61 3.53 -22.03
CA TYR A 80 1.87 2.80 -22.17
C TYR A 80 1.96 1.69 -21.12
N VAL A 81 2.88 0.74 -21.33
CA VAL A 81 3.15 -0.32 -20.34
C VAL A 81 4.33 0.09 -19.46
N ALA A 82 4.16 -0.05 -18.15
CA ALA A 82 5.19 0.27 -17.16
C ALA A 82 5.08 -0.58 -15.90
N ASP A 83 6.13 -0.57 -15.09
CA ASP A 83 6.09 -1.01 -13.69
C ASP A 83 5.75 0.18 -12.78
N LEU A 84 4.90 -0.05 -11.79
CA LEU A 84 4.71 0.86 -10.66
C LEU A 84 5.68 0.46 -9.56
N VAL A 85 6.59 1.37 -9.21
CA VAL A 85 7.64 1.17 -8.21
C VAL A 85 7.60 2.28 -7.17
N GLY A 86 8.09 1.99 -5.97
CA GLY A 86 8.25 2.98 -4.91
C GLY A 86 9.63 3.64 -4.90
N PRO A 87 9.93 4.41 -3.84
CA PRO A 87 11.21 5.10 -3.66
C PRO A 87 12.23 4.30 -2.83
N ILE A 88 11.93 3.06 -2.44
CA ILE A 88 12.81 2.24 -1.60
C ILE A 88 14.01 1.78 -2.42
N CYS A 89 15.19 1.77 -1.81
CA CYS A 89 16.45 1.39 -2.44
C CYS A 89 16.57 -0.14 -2.65
N GLU A 90 15.51 -0.79 -3.13
CA GLU A 90 15.51 -2.20 -3.45
C GLU A 90 14.88 -2.54 -4.79
N SER A 91 15.47 -3.50 -5.49
CA SER A 91 14.97 -3.95 -6.80
C SER A 91 13.60 -4.64 -6.71
N THR A 92 13.24 -5.10 -5.51
CA THR A 92 11.95 -5.72 -5.22
C THR A 92 10.86 -4.71 -4.85
N ASP A 93 11.17 -3.42 -4.80
CA ASP A 93 10.21 -2.34 -4.52
C ASP A 93 9.29 -2.04 -5.72
N PHE A 94 8.53 -3.05 -6.12
CA PHE A 94 7.45 -2.91 -7.09
C PHE A 94 6.11 -3.14 -6.39
N LEU A 95 5.11 -2.37 -6.82
CA LEU A 95 3.72 -2.55 -6.43
C LEU A 95 2.91 -3.22 -7.54
N ALA A 96 3.32 -2.99 -8.79
CA ALA A 96 2.75 -3.67 -9.95
C ALA A 96 3.78 -3.76 -11.09
N ARG A 97 3.75 -4.87 -11.85
CA ARG A 97 4.66 -5.11 -12.97
C ARG A 97 3.91 -5.25 -14.28
N ASN A 98 4.50 -4.73 -15.36
CA ASN A 98 4.00 -4.80 -16.73
C ASN A 98 2.52 -4.41 -16.85
N ARG A 99 2.14 -3.27 -16.28
CA ARG A 99 0.77 -2.77 -16.29
C ARG A 99 0.54 -1.72 -17.36
N PRO A 100 -0.63 -1.75 -18.04
CA PRO A 100 -1.04 -0.63 -18.87
C PRO A 100 -1.46 0.54 -17.97
N PHE A 101 -0.86 1.69 -18.21
CA PHE A 101 -1.27 2.97 -17.62
C PHE A 101 -1.76 3.90 -18.72
N PRO A 102 -2.75 4.77 -18.46
CA PRO A 102 -3.00 5.92 -19.32
C PRO A 102 -1.80 6.87 -19.26
N GLU A 103 -1.81 7.93 -20.06
CA GLU A 103 -0.81 9.00 -19.93
C GLU A 103 -0.90 9.61 -18.52
N LEU A 104 0.20 9.50 -17.77
CA LEU A 104 0.36 10.02 -16.42
C LEU A 104 1.27 11.23 -16.43
N ASN A 105 1.17 12.06 -15.39
CA ASN A 105 2.11 13.13 -15.10
C ASN A 105 2.56 13.06 -13.64
N PRO A 106 3.77 13.53 -13.31
CA PRO A 106 4.15 13.81 -11.93
C PRO A 106 3.08 14.66 -11.22
N GLY A 107 2.74 14.27 -10.00
CA GLY A 107 1.72 14.92 -9.18
C GLY A 107 0.33 14.28 -9.25
N GLU A 108 0.09 13.37 -10.20
CA GLU A 108 -1.16 12.62 -10.26
C GLU A 108 -1.21 11.50 -9.22
N TYR A 109 -2.41 11.00 -8.92
CA TYR A 109 -2.63 9.98 -7.90
C TYR A 109 -3.10 8.66 -8.48
N LEU A 110 -2.58 7.58 -7.92
CA LEU A 110 -2.93 6.19 -8.22
C LEU A 110 -3.53 5.53 -6.98
N ALA A 111 -4.45 4.59 -7.19
CA ALA A 111 -5.02 3.73 -6.16
C ALA A 111 -4.59 2.29 -6.41
N VAL A 112 -3.82 1.73 -5.48
CA VAL A 112 -3.51 0.30 -5.44
C VAL A 112 -4.62 -0.40 -4.66
N MET A 113 -5.42 -1.18 -5.38
CA MET A 113 -6.68 -1.76 -4.92
C MET A 113 -6.44 -2.94 -3.98
N SER A 114 -7.47 -3.33 -3.21
CA SER A 114 -7.46 -4.53 -2.35
C SER A 114 -6.35 -4.55 -1.28
N ALA A 115 -6.02 -3.37 -0.73
CA ALA A 115 -4.94 -3.17 0.23
C ALA A 115 -5.42 -3.18 1.71
N GLY A 116 -6.69 -3.42 1.99
CA GLY A 116 -7.24 -3.33 3.35
C GLY A 116 -6.94 -4.51 4.27
N ALA A 117 -6.44 -5.65 3.73
CA ALA A 117 -6.01 -6.80 4.51
C ALA A 117 -4.54 -7.12 4.26
N TYR A 118 -3.77 -7.30 5.33
CA TYR A 118 -2.32 -7.57 5.26
C TYR A 118 -1.55 -6.49 4.48
N GLY A 119 -2.07 -5.25 4.50
CA GLY A 119 -1.43 -4.05 3.99
C GLY A 119 -0.71 -3.33 5.11
N PHE A 120 -1.35 -2.29 5.68
CA PHE A 120 -0.77 -1.45 6.73
C PHE A 120 -0.23 -2.23 7.94
N VAL A 121 -0.88 -3.33 8.34
CA VAL A 121 -0.42 -4.18 9.45
C VAL A 121 0.95 -4.83 9.22
N MET A 122 1.44 -4.86 7.97
CA MET A 122 2.78 -5.33 7.59
C MET A 122 3.68 -4.17 7.13
N ALA A 123 3.23 -2.93 7.24
CA ALA A 123 4.02 -1.76 6.90
C ALA A 123 5.17 -1.57 7.90
N ASN A 124 6.24 -0.94 7.45
CA ASN A 124 7.47 -0.78 8.22
C ASN A 124 8.22 0.51 7.82
N ASN A 125 9.17 0.92 8.65
CA ASN A 125 9.97 2.13 8.43
C ASN A 125 11.27 1.86 7.66
N TYR A 126 11.30 0.86 6.77
CA TYR A 126 12.49 0.62 5.95
C TYR A 126 12.86 1.88 5.14
N ASN A 127 14.15 2.13 5.01
CA ASN A 127 14.72 3.40 4.53
C ASN A 127 14.28 4.65 5.33
N SER A 128 13.93 4.49 6.62
CA SER A 128 13.50 5.59 7.49
C SER A 128 12.31 6.38 6.93
N GLN A 129 11.44 5.70 6.17
CA GLN A 129 10.18 6.29 5.69
C GLN A 129 9.15 6.28 6.83
N PRO A 130 8.56 7.43 7.20
CA PRO A 130 7.46 7.45 8.17
C PRO A 130 6.24 6.70 7.64
N LEU A 131 5.59 5.90 8.48
CA LEU A 131 4.35 5.20 8.10
C LEU A 131 3.26 6.19 7.63
N PRO A 132 2.46 5.83 6.62
CA PRO A 132 1.42 6.70 6.08
C PRO A 132 0.25 6.87 7.06
N ALA A 133 -0.61 7.85 6.78
CA ALA A 133 -1.88 7.99 7.49
C ALA A 133 -2.89 6.93 7.00
N GLU A 134 -3.82 6.54 7.87
CA GLU A 134 -5.01 5.77 7.49
C GLU A 134 -6.26 6.65 7.62
N VAL A 135 -7.10 6.65 6.59
CA VAL A 135 -8.33 7.46 6.50
C VAL A 135 -9.53 6.53 6.34
N LEU A 136 -10.55 6.73 7.17
CA LEU A 136 -11.84 6.07 7.03
C LEU A 136 -12.82 7.00 6.34
N VAL A 137 -13.48 6.52 5.29
CA VAL A 137 -14.52 7.24 4.55
C VAL A 137 -15.87 6.63 4.88
N SER A 138 -16.87 7.47 5.16
CA SER A 138 -18.26 7.06 5.37
C SER A 138 -19.20 8.07 4.69
N GLY A 139 -19.88 7.61 3.64
CA GLY A 139 -20.68 8.48 2.78
C GLY A 139 -19.83 9.60 2.17
N SER A 140 -20.22 10.85 2.44
CA SER A 140 -19.52 12.07 1.98
C SER A 140 -18.47 12.59 2.98
N SER A 141 -18.29 11.93 4.12
CA SER A 141 -17.38 12.34 5.19
C SER A 141 -16.16 11.43 5.28
N PHE A 142 -15.05 11.98 5.78
CA PHE A 142 -13.85 11.19 6.08
C PHE A 142 -13.23 11.60 7.42
N HIS A 143 -12.47 10.69 8.02
CA HIS A 143 -11.72 10.93 9.24
C HIS A 143 -10.35 10.26 9.18
N VAL A 144 -9.31 10.94 9.66
CA VAL A 144 -7.98 10.34 9.82
C VAL A 144 -8.01 9.46 11.07
N ILE A 145 -8.11 8.14 10.88
CA ILE A 145 -8.17 7.17 11.97
C ILE A 145 -6.78 6.76 12.47
N ARG A 146 -5.74 7.05 11.68
CA ARG A 146 -4.35 6.95 12.07
C ARG A 146 -3.54 8.08 11.45
N GLU A 147 -2.86 8.86 12.28
CA GLU A 147 -2.01 9.94 11.80
C GLU A 147 -0.75 9.40 11.10
N ARG A 148 -0.27 10.15 10.10
CA ARG A 148 1.03 9.89 9.46
C ARG A 148 2.14 10.03 10.49
N GLU A 149 3.11 9.14 10.45
CA GLU A 149 4.29 9.29 11.30
C GLU A 149 5.13 10.52 10.91
N SER A 150 5.84 11.07 11.89
CA SER A 150 6.80 12.15 11.69
C SER A 150 8.20 11.59 11.90
N PHE A 151 9.22 12.35 11.52
CA PHE A 151 10.60 11.98 11.85
C PHE A 151 10.81 11.72 13.35
N ARG A 152 10.13 12.48 14.22
CA ARG A 152 10.21 12.27 15.68
C ARG A 152 9.67 10.92 16.13
N HIS A 153 8.70 10.35 15.42
CA HIS A 153 8.18 9.03 15.72
C HIS A 153 9.23 7.95 15.43
N LEU A 154 9.96 8.07 14.32
CA LEU A 154 11.02 7.13 13.92
C LEU A 154 12.10 7.00 15.00
N ILE A 155 12.62 8.14 15.47
CA ILE A 155 13.72 8.17 16.42
C ILE A 155 13.28 8.14 17.89
N ARG A 156 11.99 7.95 18.18
CA ARG A 156 11.45 8.03 19.56
C ARG A 156 12.12 7.03 20.51
N GLY A 157 12.48 5.86 19.99
CA GLY A 157 13.14 4.78 20.74
C GLY A 157 14.65 4.96 20.88
N GLU A 158 15.24 5.93 20.17
CA GLU A 158 16.68 6.14 20.13
C GLU A 158 17.13 7.12 21.21
N LYS A 159 18.28 6.83 21.82
CA LYS A 159 18.92 7.72 22.80
C LYS A 159 20.38 7.86 22.46
N ILE A 160 20.84 9.10 22.33
CA ILE A 160 22.26 9.40 22.20
C ILE A 160 22.91 9.23 23.59
N PRO A 161 23.86 8.29 23.78
CA PRO A 161 24.55 8.12 25.05
C PRO A 161 25.21 9.42 25.52
N ARG A 162 25.24 9.67 26.83
CA ARG A 162 25.76 10.92 27.41
C ARG A 162 27.17 11.26 26.93
N PHE A 163 28.03 10.26 26.78
CA PHE A 163 29.42 10.45 26.35
C PHE A 163 29.58 10.77 24.85
N LEU A 164 28.52 10.66 24.04
CA LEU A 164 28.49 11.08 22.62
C LEU A 164 27.76 12.42 22.40
N GLN A 165 27.13 12.97 23.43
CA GLN A 165 26.49 14.29 23.35
C GLN A 165 27.61 15.34 23.30
N LYS A 166 27.96 15.78 22.09
CA LYS A 166 28.86 16.92 21.92
C LYS A 166 28.18 18.16 22.53
N ALA A 167 28.95 18.99 23.23
CA ALA A 167 28.48 20.29 23.67
C ALA A 167 27.90 21.06 22.45
N PRO A 168 26.76 21.76 22.61
CA PRO A 168 26.21 22.55 21.51
C PRO A 168 27.29 23.52 21.00
N ARG A 169 27.50 23.52 19.68
CA ARG A 169 28.34 24.53 19.01
C ARG A 169 27.59 25.85 18.91
#